data_AF-A0A9P5VG27-F1
#
_entry.id   AF-A0A9P5VG27-F1
#
_cell.length_a   1.000
_cell.length_b   1.000
_cell.length_c   1.000
_cell.angle_alpha   90.00
_cell.angle_beta   90.00
_cell.angle_gamma   90.00
#
_symmetry.space_group_name_H-M   'P 1'
#
loop_
_entity.id
_entity.type
_entity.pdbx_description
1 polymer ?
#
loop_
_entity_poly.entity_id
_entity_poly.type
_entity_poly.pdbx_seq_one_letter_code
_entity_poly.pdbx_strand_id
1 'polypeptide(L)'
;MTDNHRTLFCLVDGETPSSAFPVEIELTKTIGDLKKLIKTEKTNSFHDVDANELTLWRVSVPIVAANKHKPFILTEIDSATELDPTDDISDIFEETPPKKTIHVIVQRPTP
;
A
#
# COMPACT_ATOMS: atom_id res chain seq x y z
N MET A 1 9.67 -23.90 -8.34
CA MET A 1 8.68 -23.34 -7.40
C MET A 1 8.61 -21.86 -7.73
N THR A 2 7.55 -21.42 -8.39
CA THR A 2 7.35 -19.98 -8.62
C THR A 2 6.93 -19.38 -7.29
N ASP A 3 7.69 -18.42 -6.81
CA ASP A 3 7.29 -17.59 -5.69
C ASP A 3 6.11 -16.74 -6.16
N ASN A 4 4.90 -17.18 -5.80
CA ASN A 4 3.64 -16.54 -6.19
C ASN A 4 3.25 -15.43 -5.21
N HIS A 5 4.09 -15.08 -4.23
CA HIS A 5 3.80 -14.04 -3.27
C HIS A 5 4.57 -12.75 -3.59
N ARG A 6 4.00 -11.63 -3.16
CA ARG A 6 4.61 -10.30 -3.21
C ARG A 6 4.50 -9.69 -1.83
N THR A 7 5.62 -9.14 -1.35
CA THR A 7 5.63 -8.27 -0.19
C THR A 7 5.53 -6.82 -0.67
N LEU A 8 4.43 -6.16 -0.33
CA LEU A 8 4.21 -4.76 -0.60
C LEU A 8 4.36 -3.98 0.70
N PHE A 9 5.10 -2.87 0.67
CA PHE A 9 5.16 -1.96 1.80
C PHE A 9 4.07 -0.91 1.68
N CYS A 10 3.16 -0.95 2.64
CA CYS A 10 2.02 -0.05 2.75
C CYS A 10 2.32 1.03 3.79
N LEU A 11 1.78 2.23 3.57
CA LEU A 11 1.85 3.35 4.50
C LEU A 11 0.53 4.10 4.49
N VAL A 12 0.04 4.55 5.64
CA VAL A 12 -1.17 5.37 5.70
C VAL A 12 -0.83 6.80 5.27
N ASP A 13 -1.70 7.42 4.47
CA ASP A 13 -1.54 8.81 4.07
C ASP A 13 -1.34 9.73 5.28
N GLY A 14 -0.33 10.60 5.24
CA GLY A 14 0.05 11.46 6.36
C GLY A 14 1.03 10.86 7.37
N GLU A 15 1.33 9.56 7.30
CA GLU A 15 2.31 8.93 8.20
C GLU A 15 3.75 9.05 7.68
N THR A 16 4.70 8.91 8.60
CA THR A 16 6.13 8.84 8.27
C THR A 16 6.54 7.42 7.83
N PRO A 17 7.63 7.27 7.05
CA PRO A 17 8.13 5.96 6.62
C PRO A 17 8.39 4.93 7.73
N SER A 18 8.58 5.36 8.98
CA SER A 18 8.73 4.47 10.12
C SER A 18 7.46 3.70 10.48
N SER A 19 6.29 4.18 10.07
CA SER A 19 4.99 3.52 10.29
C SER A 19 4.60 2.57 9.16
N ALA A 20 5.45 2.47 8.12
CA ALA A 20 5.25 1.56 7.01
C ALA A 20 5.26 0.10 7.48
N PHE A 21 4.43 -0.71 6.87
CA PHE A 21 4.23 -2.11 7.26
C PHE A 21 4.21 -2.99 6.00
N PRO A 22 4.81 -4.18 6.07
CA PRO A 22 4.75 -5.13 4.97
C PRO A 22 3.38 -5.82 4.94
N VAL A 23 2.88 -6.08 3.73
CA VAL A 23 1.74 -6.95 3.47
C VAL A 23 2.19 -7.99 2.44
N GLU A 24 2.04 -9.26 2.79
CA GLU A 24 2.30 -10.37 1.87
C GLU A 24 1.00 -10.78 1.19
N ILE A 25 1.02 -10.86 -0.15
CA ILE A 25 -0.16 -11.19 -0.95
C ILE A 25 0.23 -12.06 -2.15
N GLU A 26 -0.63 -13.02 -2.49
CA GLU A 26 -0.46 -13.82 -3.71
C GLU A 26 -0.71 -12.99 -4.97
N LEU A 27 0.09 -13.20 -6.01
CA LEU A 27 -0.02 -12.53 -7.32
C LEU A 27 -1.36 -12.78 -8.03
N THR A 28 -2.02 -13.89 -7.71
CA THR A 28 -3.34 -14.27 -8.26
C THR A 28 -4.52 -13.61 -7.55
N LYS A 29 -4.26 -12.78 -6.54
CA LYS A 29 -5.28 -12.07 -5.78
C LYS A 29 -5.51 -10.68 -6.37
N THR A 30 -6.61 -10.09 -5.93
CA THR A 30 -7.04 -8.76 -6.36
C THR A 30 -6.58 -7.67 -5.38
N ILE A 31 -6.63 -6.41 -5.81
CA ILE A 31 -6.53 -5.25 -4.93
C ILE A 31 -7.61 -5.25 -3.85
N GLY A 32 -8.82 -5.78 -4.13
CA GLY A 32 -9.86 -5.96 -3.12
C GLY A 32 -9.44 -6.88 -1.97
N ASP A 33 -8.65 -7.92 -2.26
CA ASP A 33 -8.09 -8.78 -1.22
C ASP A 33 -6.93 -8.08 -0.48
N LEU A 34 -6.13 -7.28 -1.18
CA LEU A 34 -5.11 -6.43 -0.55
C LEU A 34 -5.71 -5.48 0.49
N LYS A 35 -6.86 -4.85 0.18
CA LYS A 35 -7.58 -3.99 1.13
C LYS A 35 -7.93 -4.73 2.43
N LYS A 36 -8.39 -5.99 2.34
CA LYS A 36 -8.72 -6.81 3.51
C LYS A 36 -7.49 -7.15 4.35
N LEU A 37 -6.38 -7.49 3.69
CA LEU A 37 -5.11 -7.77 4.38
C LEU A 37 -4.59 -6.54 5.11
N ILE A 38 -4.61 -5.36 4.47
CA ILE A 38 -4.21 -4.09 5.10
C ILE A 38 -5.07 -3.80 6.34
N LYS A 39 -6.40 -3.93 6.24
CA LYS A 39 -7.29 -3.76 7.41
C LYS A 39 -6.91 -4.73 8.54
N THR A 40 -6.59 -5.98 8.21
CA THR A 40 -6.20 -7.00 9.19
C THR A 40 -4.88 -6.64 9.89
N GLU A 41 -3.85 -6.26 9.14
CA GLU A 41 -2.55 -5.85 9.68
C GLU A 41 -2.63 -4.62 10.59
N LYS A 42 -3.49 -3.66 10.23
CA LYS A 42 -3.70 -2.41 10.97
C LYS A 42 -5.10 -2.34 11.59
N THR A 43 -5.57 -3.45 12.18
CA THR A 43 -6.93 -3.56 12.74
C THR A 43 -7.28 -2.44 13.70
N ASN A 44 -6.35 -2.03 14.58
CA ASN A 44 -6.60 -0.93 15.53
C ASN A 44 -6.76 0.43 14.83
N SER A 45 -5.96 0.67 13.78
CA SER A 45 -6.05 1.90 13.01
C SER A 45 -7.34 1.93 12.19
N PHE A 46 -7.75 0.81 11.60
CA PHE A 46 -8.91 0.72 10.70
C PHE A 46 -10.12 0.00 11.35
N HIS A 47 -10.29 0.11 12.66
CA HIS A 47 -11.37 -0.58 13.39
C HIS A 47 -12.76 -0.03 13.03
N ASP A 48 -12.81 1.25 12.66
CA ASP A 48 -13.98 2.05 12.35
C ASP A 48 -14.28 2.15 10.85
N VAL A 49 -13.42 1.59 9.99
CA VAL A 49 -13.49 1.72 8.53
C VAL A 49 -13.60 0.34 7.90
N ASP A 50 -14.51 0.17 6.95
CA ASP A 50 -14.60 -1.09 6.21
C ASP A 50 -13.51 -1.20 5.14
N ALA A 51 -13.03 -2.42 4.88
CA ALA A 51 -11.90 -2.63 3.98
C ALA A 51 -12.19 -2.09 2.57
N ASN A 52 -13.42 -2.19 2.09
CA ASN A 52 -13.86 -1.66 0.80
C ASN A 52 -13.89 -0.13 0.74
N GLU A 53 -13.96 0.56 1.88
CA GLU A 53 -13.95 2.02 1.97
C GLU A 53 -12.53 2.61 1.93
N LEU A 54 -11.49 1.79 2.11
CA LEU A 54 -10.12 2.21 1.94
C LEU A 54 -9.83 2.45 0.45
N THR A 55 -9.21 3.58 0.13
CA THR A 55 -8.67 3.83 -1.22
C THR A 55 -7.18 3.52 -1.21
N LEU A 56 -6.73 2.69 -2.16
CA LEU A 56 -5.33 2.31 -2.28
C LEU A 56 -4.72 3.02 -3.47
N TRP A 57 -3.50 3.50 -3.28
CA TRP A 57 -2.75 4.23 -4.29
C TRP A 57 -1.42 3.53 -4.51
N ARG A 58 -1.13 3.12 -5.75
CA ARG A 58 0.19 2.65 -6.14
C ARG A 58 1.13 3.84 -6.18
N VAL A 59 2.26 3.69 -5.53
CA VAL A 59 3.35 4.67 -5.53
C VAL A 59 4.69 3.95 -5.67
N SER A 60 5.74 4.71 -5.97
CA SER A 60 7.11 4.23 -5.91
C SER A 60 7.97 5.29 -5.22
N VAL A 61 7.98 5.27 -3.89
CA VAL A 61 8.71 6.27 -3.08
C VAL A 61 9.86 5.59 -2.32
N PRO A 62 11.11 5.75 -2.78
CA PRO A 62 12.28 5.23 -2.08
C PRO A 62 12.48 5.91 -0.72
N ILE A 63 12.82 5.13 0.29
CA ILE A 63 13.18 5.62 1.62
C ILE A 63 14.67 5.93 1.66
N VAL A 64 14.98 7.22 1.76
CA VAL A 64 16.33 7.77 1.80
C VAL A 64 16.51 8.65 3.04
N ALA A 65 17.76 9.00 3.36
CA ALA A 65 18.06 9.82 4.54
C ALA A 65 17.32 11.18 4.55
N ALA A 66 16.98 11.72 3.38
CA ALA A 66 16.30 13.01 3.23
C ALA A 66 14.80 12.98 3.56
N ASN A 67 14.14 11.81 3.48
CA ASN A 67 12.69 11.68 3.65
C ASN A 67 12.27 10.70 4.75
N LYS A 68 13.20 9.96 5.36
CA LYS A 68 12.93 8.98 6.44
C LYS A 68 12.15 9.49 7.67
N HIS A 69 12.11 10.80 7.89
CA HIS A 69 11.41 11.44 9.02
C HIS A 69 10.31 12.39 8.58
N LYS A 70 10.02 12.47 7.28
CA LYS A 70 8.97 13.33 6.74
C LYS A 70 7.71 12.50 6.50
N PRO A 71 6.52 13.00 6.83
CA PRO A 71 5.29 12.33 6.46
C PRO A 71 5.16 12.29 4.93
N PHE A 72 4.58 11.22 4.40
CA PHE A 72 4.23 11.15 2.99
C PHE A 72 2.78 11.57 2.83
N ILE A 73 2.57 12.64 2.06
CA ILE A 73 1.26 13.17 1.74
C ILE A 73 0.93 12.76 0.32
N LEU A 74 -0.18 12.06 0.12
CA LEU A 74 -0.61 11.55 -1.18
C LEU A 74 -0.63 12.65 -2.26
N THR A 75 -1.11 13.85 -1.91
CA THR A 75 -1.19 14.99 -2.85
C THR A 75 0.17 15.55 -3.27
N GLU A 76 1.25 15.18 -2.60
CA GLU A 76 2.63 15.58 -2.93
C GLU A 76 3.36 14.51 -3.77
N ILE A 77 2.70 13.39 -4.08
CA ILE A 77 3.30 12.28 -4.83
C ILE A 77 2.75 12.30 -6.26
N ASP A 78 3.53 12.85 -7.19
CA ASP A 78 3.15 12.98 -8.61
C ASP A 78 2.90 11.63 -9.31
N SER A 79 3.48 10.53 -8.80
CA SER A 79 3.36 9.19 -9.38
C SER A 79 2.26 8.33 -8.76
N ALA A 80 1.42 8.91 -7.90
CA ALA A 80 0.33 8.17 -7.26
C ALA A 80 -0.76 7.82 -8.28
N THR A 81 -1.07 6.52 -8.40
CA THR A 81 -2.14 6.01 -9.25
C THR A 81 -3.14 5.25 -8.38
N GLU A 82 -4.43 5.58 -8.47
CA GLU A 82 -5.48 4.86 -7.75
C GLU A 82 -5.57 3.41 -8.26
N LEU A 83 -5.79 2.47 -7.33
CA LEU A 83 -5.91 1.05 -7.64
C LEU A 83 -7.37 0.59 -7.60
N ASP A 84 -7.83 -0.04 -8.67
CA ASP A 84 -9.18 -0.57 -8.73
C ASP A 84 -9.26 -1.88 -7.94
N PRO A 85 -10.27 -2.09 -7.07
CA PRO A 85 -10.46 -3.34 -6.34
C PRO A 85 -10.51 -4.61 -7.20
N THR A 86 -10.83 -4.47 -8.50
CA THR A 86 -10.92 -5.57 -9.46
C THR A 86 -9.61 -5.88 -10.18
N ASP A 87 -8.59 -5.02 -10.06
CA ASP A 87 -7.28 -5.26 -10.65
C ASP A 87 -6.58 -6.44 -9.96
N ASP A 88 -5.87 -7.25 -10.75
CA ASP A 88 -5.03 -8.32 -10.25
C ASP A 88 -3.67 -7.78 -9.77
N ILE A 89 -3.15 -8.34 -8.69
CA ILE A 89 -1.85 -7.96 -8.13
C ILE A 89 -0.73 -8.19 -9.15
N SER A 90 -0.84 -9.25 -9.96
CA SER A 90 0.12 -9.55 -11.02
C SER A 90 0.24 -8.44 -12.05
N ASP A 91 -0.86 -7.76 -12.36
CA ASP A 91 -0.91 -6.77 -13.44
C ASP A 91 -0.39 -5.42 -12.94
N ILE A 92 -0.62 -5.12 -11.66
CA ILE A 92 -0.16 -3.90 -11.03
C ILE A 92 1.31 -4.00 -10.60
N PHE A 93 1.74 -5.15 -10.08
CA PHE A 93 3.06 -5.41 -9.52
C PHE A 93 3.77 -6.56 -10.26
N GLU A 94 3.77 -6.48 -11.60
CA GLU A 94 4.41 -7.45 -12.51
C GLU A 94 5.86 -7.76 -12.08
N GLU A 95 6.66 -6.70 -11.96
CA GLU A 95 8.05 -6.78 -11.49
C GLU A 95 8.12 -6.76 -9.97
N THR A 96 9.12 -7.45 -9.43
CA THR A 96 9.40 -7.41 -8.00
C THR A 96 9.68 -5.96 -7.58
N PRO A 97 8.87 -5.40 -6.67
CA PRO A 97 9.02 -4.00 -6.31
C PRO A 97 10.39 -3.71 -5.68
N PRO A 98 10.96 -2.51 -5.89
CA PRO A 98 12.26 -2.18 -5.33
C PRO A 98 12.27 -2.28 -3.80
N LYS A 99 13.39 -2.73 -3.24
CA LYS A 99 13.58 -2.75 -1.79
C LYS A 99 13.68 -1.34 -1.22
N LYS A 100 13.29 -1.17 0.06
CA LYS A 100 13.31 0.12 0.77
C LYS A 100 12.46 1.20 0.08
N THR A 101 11.33 0.80 -0.47
CA THR A 101 10.40 1.67 -1.21
C THR A 101 9.00 1.45 -0.65
N ILE A 102 8.22 2.52 -0.51
CA ILE A 102 6.78 2.42 -0.26
C ILE A 102 6.11 2.15 -1.60
N HIS A 103 5.27 1.11 -1.63
CA HIS A 103 4.60 0.62 -2.82
C HIS A 103 3.13 1.03 -2.86
N VAL A 104 2.52 1.18 -1.68
CA VAL A 104 1.09 1.50 -1.53
C VAL A 104 0.90 2.59 -0.48
N ILE A 105 0.16 3.64 -0.83
CA ILE A 105 -0.42 4.58 0.14
C ILE A 105 -1.88 4.20 0.38
N VAL A 106 -2.26 4.14 1.66
CA VAL A 106 -3.60 3.81 2.12
C VAL A 106 -4.28 5.10 2.54
N GLN A 107 -5.28 5.51 1.78
CA GLN A 107 -6.11 6.67 2.10
C GLN A 107 -7.37 6.19 2.82
N ARG A 108 -7.67 6.81 3.96
CA ARG A 108 -8.93 6.59 4.69
C ARG A 108 -10.07 7.35 3.99
N PRO A 109 -11.31 6.84 4.07
CA PRO A 109 -12.46 7.63 3.65
C PRO A 109 -12.54 8.92 4.47
N THR A 110 -12.90 10.01 3.82
CA THR A 110 -13.19 11.27 4.51
C THR A 110 -14.49 11.12 5.31
N PRO A 111 -14.54 11.59 6.58
CA PRO A 111 -15.77 11.64 7.38
C PRO A 111 -16.90 12.44 6.73
#